data_AF-A0AB37RA42-F1
#
_entry.id   AF-A0AB37RA42-F1
#
_cell.length_a   1.000
_cell.length_b   1.000
_cell.length_c   1.000
_cell.angle_alpha   90.00
_cell.angle_beta   90.00
_cell.angle_gamma   90.00
#
_symmetry.space_group_name_H-M   'P 1'
#
loop_
_entity.id
_entity.type
_entity.pdbx_description
1 polymer ?
#
loop_
_entity_poly.entity_id
_entity_poly.type
_entity_poly.pdbx_seq_one_letter_code
_entity_poly.pdbx_strand_id
1 'polypeptide(L)'
;MEVHGANGYLLEQFLLTGSNQRTDEYGGSVENRARLLLEVTDAVIEVWGAGRVGVHLSPRFDMHDMSDANRTETFSYVAKELGKRGIAFICARERDAEDSLGPQLKKDFGGIYIANEKFTKDTANTWLAEGKADAIAFGVPYIANPDLPERLASDAPLNEAHPETFYGKGPVGYIDYPRL
;
A
#
# COMPACT_ATOMS: atom_id res chain seq x y z
N MET A 1 12.18 -0.63 6.63
CA MET A 1 12.12 -0.10 5.25
C MET A 1 10.80 -0.52 4.62
N GLU A 2 10.22 0.27 3.73
CA GLU A 2 9.08 -0.12 2.89
C GLU A 2 9.49 -0.01 1.40
N VAL A 3 9.46 -1.14 0.67
CA VAL A 3 9.72 -1.17 -0.77
C VAL A 3 8.50 -0.64 -1.52
N HIS A 4 8.68 0.38 -2.36
CA HIS A 4 7.57 1.00 -3.08
C HIS A 4 7.26 0.25 -4.40
N GLY A 5 6.38 -0.75 -4.33
CA GLY A 5 5.87 -1.55 -5.45
C GLY A 5 4.51 -1.08 -5.98
N ALA A 6 4.25 0.22 -5.98
CA ALA A 6 2.91 0.77 -6.16
C ALA A 6 2.90 2.12 -6.91
N ASN A 7 1.71 2.63 -7.16
CA ASN A 7 1.39 3.94 -7.72
C ASN A 7 2.12 4.25 -9.04
N GLY A 8 2.31 3.27 -9.89
CA GLY A 8 2.88 3.36 -11.24
C GLY A 8 4.36 3.72 -11.29
N TYR A 9 5.09 3.59 -10.17
CA TYR A 9 6.54 3.76 -10.16
C TYR A 9 7.26 2.49 -10.65
N LEU A 10 8.59 2.55 -10.74
CA LEU A 10 9.44 1.56 -11.43
C LEU A 10 9.07 0.10 -11.17
N LEU A 11 8.88 -0.30 -9.92
CA LEU A 11 8.61 -1.70 -9.58
C LEU A 11 7.21 -2.14 -10.04
N GLU A 12 6.20 -1.26 -9.95
CA GLU A 12 4.87 -1.56 -10.46
C GLU A 12 4.85 -1.52 -12.00
N GLN A 13 5.68 -0.68 -12.63
CA GLN A 13 5.84 -0.67 -14.10
C GLN A 13 6.35 -2.01 -14.63
N PHE A 14 7.26 -2.68 -13.91
CA PHE A 14 7.69 -4.04 -14.23
C PHE A 14 6.60 -5.07 -13.93
N LEU A 15 5.84 -4.89 -12.85
CA LEU A 15 4.85 -5.87 -12.40
C LEU A 15 3.66 -6.01 -13.37
N LEU A 16 3.18 -4.89 -13.92
CA LEU A 16 1.91 -4.86 -14.64
C LEU A 16 2.06 -5.04 -16.15
N THR A 17 1.11 -5.76 -16.76
CA THR A 17 1.18 -6.10 -18.20
C THR A 17 1.07 -4.91 -19.13
N GLY A 18 0.46 -3.79 -18.71
CA GLY A 18 0.30 -2.62 -19.57
C GLY A 18 1.62 -1.93 -19.88
N SER A 19 2.45 -1.74 -18.85
CA SER A 19 3.75 -1.06 -18.94
C SER A 19 4.90 -2.00 -19.29
N ASN A 20 4.86 -3.27 -18.87
CA ASN A 20 5.94 -4.23 -19.14
C ASN A 20 5.66 -5.11 -20.37
N GLN A 21 6.25 -4.72 -21.50
CA GLN A 21 6.21 -5.48 -22.76
C GLN A 21 7.52 -6.24 -23.05
N ARG A 22 8.35 -6.48 -22.04
CA ARG A 22 9.64 -7.17 -22.22
C ARG A 22 9.43 -8.63 -22.58
N THR A 23 10.40 -9.18 -23.31
CA THR A 23 10.43 -10.59 -23.76
C THR A 23 11.59 -11.39 -23.15
N ASP A 24 12.29 -10.80 -22.19
CA ASP A 24 13.36 -11.46 -21.43
C ASP A 24 12.85 -11.97 -20.08
N GLU A 25 13.78 -12.37 -19.20
CA GLU A 25 13.46 -12.93 -17.89
C GLU A 25 12.77 -11.95 -16.92
N TYR A 26 12.62 -10.67 -17.28
CA TYR A 26 11.89 -9.68 -16.49
C TYR A 26 10.55 -9.28 -17.11
N GLY A 27 10.06 -9.99 -18.15
CA GLY A 27 8.74 -9.78 -18.74
C GLY A 27 8.04 -11.05 -19.22
N GLY A 28 6.85 -10.88 -19.79
CA GLY A 28 6.01 -12.00 -20.19
C GLY A 28 5.19 -12.56 -19.03
N SER A 29 5.66 -13.64 -18.39
CA SER A 29 4.91 -14.33 -17.33
C SER A 29 4.84 -13.51 -16.03
N VAL A 30 3.89 -13.85 -15.14
CA VAL A 30 3.75 -13.16 -13.84
C VAL A 30 5.00 -13.29 -12.98
N GLU A 31 5.66 -14.45 -13.02
CA GLU A 31 6.93 -14.70 -12.31
C GLU A 31 8.03 -13.75 -12.78
N ASN A 32 8.16 -13.58 -14.09
CA ASN A 32 9.16 -12.69 -14.68
C ASN A 32 8.86 -11.21 -14.39
N ARG A 33 7.59 -10.80 -14.51
CA ARG A 33 7.18 -9.41 -14.21
C ARG A 33 7.39 -9.05 -12.74
N ALA A 34 7.11 -9.98 -11.83
CA ALA A 34 7.31 -9.79 -10.38
C ALA A 34 8.79 -9.88 -9.96
N ARG A 35 9.67 -10.43 -10.80
CA ARG A 35 11.07 -10.71 -10.49
C ARG A 35 11.80 -9.49 -9.90
N LEU A 36 11.69 -8.33 -10.54
CA LEU A 36 12.39 -7.13 -10.07
C LEU A 36 11.92 -6.69 -8.68
N LEU A 37 10.61 -6.70 -8.42
CA LEU A 37 10.06 -6.37 -7.10
C LEU A 37 10.59 -7.34 -6.03
N LEU A 38 10.63 -8.63 -6.34
CA LEU A 38 11.08 -9.67 -5.42
C LEU A 38 12.59 -9.61 -5.16
N GLU A 39 13.41 -9.39 -6.18
CA GLU A 39 14.86 -9.23 -6.04
C GLU A 39 15.23 -7.98 -5.23
N VAL A 40 14.53 -6.85 -5.47
CA VAL A 40 14.71 -5.64 -4.65
C VAL A 40 14.29 -5.90 -3.21
N THR A 41 13.20 -6.64 -3.00
CA THR A 41 12.76 -7.02 -1.65
C THR A 41 13.81 -7.89 -0.96
N ASP A 42 14.36 -8.90 -1.65
CA ASP A 42 15.38 -9.81 -1.14
C ASP A 42 16.67 -9.03 -0.77
N ALA A 43 17.13 -8.11 -1.62
CA ALA A 43 18.28 -7.25 -1.31
C ALA A 43 18.04 -6.36 -0.06
N VAL A 44 16.82 -5.84 0.13
CA VAL A 44 16.49 -5.06 1.33
C VAL A 44 16.39 -5.96 2.57
N ILE A 45 15.91 -7.21 2.42
CA ILE A 45 15.90 -8.21 3.48
C ILE A 45 17.32 -8.54 3.96
N GLU A 46 18.29 -8.67 3.06
CA GLU A 46 19.69 -8.93 3.42
C GLU A 46 20.27 -7.87 4.36
N VAL A 47 19.82 -6.62 4.25
CA VAL A 47 20.28 -5.50 5.10
C VAL A 47 19.52 -5.42 6.42
N TRP A 48 18.18 -5.54 6.38
CA TRP A 48 17.32 -5.21 7.52
C TRP A 48 16.78 -6.41 8.29
N GLY A 49 16.81 -7.59 7.68
CA GLY A 49 16.05 -8.78 8.08
C GLY A 49 14.58 -8.68 7.70
N ALA A 50 13.96 -9.81 7.33
CA ALA A 50 12.60 -9.85 6.75
C ALA A 50 11.54 -9.21 7.65
N GLY A 51 11.60 -9.44 8.97
CA GLY A 51 10.69 -8.84 9.95
C GLY A 51 10.76 -7.32 10.11
N ARG A 52 11.60 -6.62 9.33
CA ARG A 52 11.69 -5.14 9.29
C ARG A 52 11.51 -4.55 7.88
N VAL A 53 11.08 -5.38 6.93
CA VAL A 53 10.84 -5.00 5.53
C VAL A 53 9.34 -5.08 5.25
N GLY A 54 8.74 -3.98 4.81
CA GLY A 54 7.39 -3.97 4.25
C GLY A 54 7.42 -3.78 2.74
N VAL A 55 6.31 -4.10 2.07
CA VAL A 55 6.11 -3.79 0.64
C VAL A 55 4.79 -3.05 0.45
N HIS A 56 4.85 -1.94 -0.27
CA HIS A 56 3.67 -1.16 -0.66
C HIS A 56 3.14 -1.63 -2.02
N LEU A 57 1.84 -1.92 -2.13
CA LEU A 57 1.15 -2.32 -3.37
C LEU A 57 -0.06 -1.40 -3.64
N SER A 58 -0.48 -1.26 -4.90
CA SER A 58 -1.72 -0.57 -5.26
C SER A 58 -2.55 -1.41 -6.24
N PRO A 59 -3.31 -2.41 -5.73
CA PRO A 59 -4.00 -3.38 -6.59
C PRO A 59 -4.88 -2.75 -7.67
N ARG A 60 -5.46 -1.57 -7.42
CA ARG A 60 -6.33 -0.90 -8.38
C ARG A 60 -5.61 -0.26 -9.57
N PHE A 61 -4.29 -0.03 -9.47
CA PHE A 61 -3.46 0.57 -10.52
C PHE A 61 -4.08 1.81 -11.20
N ASP A 62 -4.86 2.60 -10.45
CA ASP A 62 -5.65 3.73 -10.95
C ASP A 62 -4.86 5.05 -10.99
N MET A 63 -3.53 4.97 -10.98
CA MET A 63 -2.59 6.09 -11.04
C MET A 63 -1.59 5.89 -12.17
N HIS A 64 -1.12 7.00 -12.74
CA HIS A 64 -0.03 7.04 -13.72
C HIS A 64 -0.17 6.09 -14.93
N ASP A 65 -1.40 5.96 -15.45
CA ASP A 65 -1.70 5.22 -16.70
C ASP A 65 -1.33 3.73 -16.66
N MET A 66 -1.48 3.11 -15.50
CA MET A 66 -1.22 1.68 -15.32
C MET A 66 -2.42 0.81 -15.73
N SER A 67 -2.13 -0.40 -16.22
CA SER A 67 -3.14 -1.42 -16.56
C SER A 67 -2.57 -2.83 -16.44
N ASP A 68 -3.44 -3.80 -16.12
CA ASP A 68 -3.07 -5.20 -16.02
C ASP A 68 -4.15 -6.11 -16.61
N ALA A 69 -3.74 -7.14 -17.34
CA ALA A 69 -4.66 -8.08 -17.98
C ALA A 69 -5.34 -9.01 -16.97
N ASN A 70 -4.71 -9.26 -15.81
CA ASN A 70 -5.26 -10.13 -14.77
C ASN A 70 -4.78 -9.69 -13.38
N ARG A 71 -5.42 -8.63 -12.87
CA ARG A 71 -5.15 -8.05 -11.55
C ARG A 71 -5.02 -9.11 -10.45
N THR A 72 -5.98 -10.03 -10.38
CA THR A 72 -6.03 -11.03 -9.30
C THR A 72 -4.84 -11.96 -9.35
N GLU A 73 -4.48 -12.48 -10.51
CA GLU A 73 -3.29 -13.35 -10.67
C GLU A 73 -2.01 -12.61 -10.27
N THR A 74 -1.81 -11.40 -10.80
CA THR A 74 -0.61 -10.61 -10.56
C THR A 74 -0.40 -10.33 -9.07
N PHE A 75 -1.39 -9.78 -8.38
CA PHE A 75 -1.24 -9.41 -6.96
C PHE A 75 -1.29 -10.62 -6.02
N SER A 76 -2.05 -11.67 -6.31
CA SER A 76 -2.03 -12.91 -5.52
C SER A 76 -0.69 -13.64 -5.62
N TYR A 77 -0.04 -13.63 -6.79
CA TYR A 77 1.31 -14.19 -6.94
C TYR A 77 2.31 -13.44 -6.05
N VAL A 78 2.33 -12.12 -6.13
CA VAL A 78 3.21 -11.27 -5.31
C VAL A 78 2.94 -11.49 -3.82
N ALA A 79 1.67 -11.47 -3.38
CA ALA A 79 1.33 -11.68 -1.98
C ALA A 79 1.87 -13.02 -1.44
N LYS A 80 1.71 -14.12 -2.19
CA LYS A 80 2.25 -15.44 -1.80
C LYS A 80 3.77 -15.45 -1.73
N GLU A 81 4.45 -14.84 -2.70
CA GLU A 81 5.92 -14.78 -2.74
C GLU A 81 6.50 -13.94 -1.60
N LEU A 82 5.84 -12.84 -1.23
CA LEU A 82 6.21 -12.03 -0.07
C LEU A 82 5.93 -12.78 1.24
N GLY A 83 4.85 -13.57 1.30
CA GLY A 83 4.52 -14.42 2.44
C GLY A 83 5.58 -15.49 2.70
N LYS A 84 6.05 -16.17 1.64
CA LYS A 84 7.16 -17.13 1.71
C LYS A 84 8.46 -16.53 2.27
N ARG A 85 8.69 -15.24 2.03
CA ARG A 85 9.86 -14.49 2.53
C ARG A 85 9.71 -14.04 3.98
N GLY A 86 8.50 -14.11 4.55
CA GLY A 86 8.24 -13.72 5.94
C GLY A 86 8.50 -12.23 6.20
N ILE A 87 8.17 -11.37 5.22
CA ILE A 87 8.34 -9.92 5.38
C ILE A 87 7.42 -9.37 6.47
N ALA A 88 7.73 -8.19 7.01
CA ALA A 88 7.03 -7.59 8.13
C ALA A 88 5.55 -7.33 7.85
N PHE A 89 5.23 -6.75 6.69
CA PHE A 89 3.86 -6.43 6.29
C PHE A 89 3.72 -6.16 4.78
N ILE A 90 2.49 -6.29 4.28
CA ILE A 90 2.06 -5.65 3.04
C ILE A 90 1.22 -4.42 3.42
N CYS A 91 1.50 -3.27 2.81
CA CYS A 91 0.64 -2.09 2.86
C CYS A 91 0.00 -1.88 1.49
N ALA A 92 -1.33 -1.83 1.43
CA ALA A 92 -2.04 -1.77 0.15
C ALA A 92 -2.96 -0.56 0.06
N ARG A 93 -2.73 0.29 -0.95
CA ARG A 93 -3.65 1.35 -1.33
C ARG A 93 -4.77 0.77 -2.20
N GLU A 94 -5.95 0.63 -1.61
CA GLU A 94 -7.15 0.17 -2.28
C GLU A 94 -8.40 0.62 -1.52
N ARG A 95 -9.23 1.46 -2.16
CA ARG A 95 -10.53 1.85 -1.59
C ARG A 95 -11.40 0.60 -1.40
N ASP A 96 -12.12 0.58 -0.28
CA ASP A 96 -13.13 -0.43 0.02
C ASP A 96 -14.25 -0.39 -1.03
N ALA A 97 -14.43 -1.50 -1.74
CA ALA A 97 -15.57 -1.75 -2.62
C ALA A 97 -15.76 -3.27 -2.82
N GLU A 98 -16.84 -3.65 -3.51
CA GLU A 98 -17.18 -5.05 -3.77
C GLU A 98 -16.05 -5.82 -4.51
N ASP A 99 -15.30 -5.14 -5.38
CA ASP A 99 -14.22 -5.73 -6.16
C ASP A 99 -12.83 -5.70 -5.47
N SER A 100 -12.77 -5.31 -4.19
CA SER A 100 -11.50 -5.21 -3.46
C SER A 100 -10.78 -6.55 -3.36
N LEU A 101 -9.48 -6.55 -3.66
CA LEU A 101 -8.63 -7.73 -3.51
C LEU A 101 -8.05 -7.88 -2.12
N GLY A 102 -8.03 -6.84 -1.30
CA GLY A 102 -7.31 -6.82 -0.03
C GLY A 102 -7.56 -8.01 0.91
N PRO A 103 -8.82 -8.41 1.18
CA PRO A 103 -9.09 -9.60 2.00
C PRO A 103 -8.52 -10.90 1.42
N GLN A 104 -8.44 -11.03 0.09
CA GLN A 104 -7.82 -12.17 -0.57
C GLN A 104 -6.28 -12.07 -0.50
N LEU A 105 -5.71 -10.88 -0.74
CA LEU A 105 -4.26 -10.67 -0.63
C LEU A 105 -3.75 -10.91 0.79
N LYS A 106 -4.51 -10.54 1.82
CA LYS A 106 -4.19 -10.88 3.22
C LYS A 106 -4.10 -12.39 3.43
N LYS A 107 -5.06 -13.16 2.90
CA LYS A 107 -5.05 -14.63 2.98
C LYS A 107 -3.88 -15.24 2.23
N ASP A 108 -3.61 -14.75 1.02
CA ASP A 108 -2.50 -15.20 0.18
C ASP A 108 -1.14 -14.87 0.80
N PHE A 109 -1.02 -13.72 1.47
CA PHE A 109 0.19 -13.28 2.17
C PHE A 109 0.44 -14.05 3.47
N GLY A 110 -0.60 -14.25 4.29
CA GLY A 110 -0.51 -14.97 5.56
C GLY A 110 0.22 -14.23 6.70
N GLY A 111 0.67 -12.99 6.46
CA GLY A 111 1.27 -12.10 7.47
C GLY A 111 0.41 -10.86 7.76
N ILE A 112 1.04 -9.80 8.29
CA ILE A 112 0.38 -8.53 8.63
C ILE A 112 -0.02 -7.75 7.37
N TYR A 113 -1.31 -7.45 7.23
CA TYR A 113 -1.85 -6.68 6.11
C TYR A 113 -2.38 -5.32 6.59
N ILE A 114 -1.82 -4.24 6.05
CA ILE A 114 -2.20 -2.85 6.32
C ILE A 114 -3.04 -2.34 5.15
N ALA A 115 -4.32 -2.03 5.40
CA ALA A 115 -5.19 -1.46 4.37
C ALA A 115 -5.12 0.08 4.37
N ASN A 116 -5.26 0.67 3.20
CA ASN A 116 -5.18 2.11 2.99
C ASN A 116 -6.12 2.56 1.87
N GLU A 117 -6.47 3.85 1.88
CA GLU A 117 -7.32 4.60 0.93
C GLU A 117 -8.75 4.83 1.42
N LYS A 118 -9.06 6.10 1.70
CA LYS A 118 -10.43 6.60 2.03
C LYS A 118 -11.12 5.92 3.22
N PHE A 119 -10.37 5.33 4.14
CA PHE A 119 -10.91 4.85 5.41
C PHE A 119 -11.36 6.02 6.30
N THR A 120 -12.46 5.81 7.01
CA THR A 120 -12.91 6.59 8.17
C THR A 120 -12.66 5.76 9.44
N LYS A 121 -12.89 6.33 10.64
CA LYS A 121 -12.85 5.56 11.89
C LYS A 121 -13.76 4.33 11.83
N ASP A 122 -14.98 4.53 11.35
CA ASP A 122 -16.00 3.48 11.33
C ASP A 122 -15.64 2.37 10.36
N THR A 123 -15.30 2.69 9.11
CA THR A 123 -14.94 1.67 8.12
C THR A 123 -13.63 0.96 8.48
N ALA A 124 -12.69 1.66 9.11
CA ALA A 124 -11.48 1.07 9.66
C ALA A 124 -11.79 0.03 10.74
N ASN A 125 -12.62 0.39 11.72
CA ASN A 125 -13.02 -0.51 12.80
C ASN A 125 -13.80 -1.73 12.28
N THR A 126 -14.67 -1.54 11.28
CA THR A 126 -15.36 -2.66 10.62
C THR A 126 -14.37 -3.63 9.97
N TRP A 127 -13.40 -3.14 9.19
CA TRP A 127 -12.40 -4.00 8.56
C TRP A 127 -11.54 -4.78 9.54
N LEU A 128 -11.15 -4.14 10.65
CA LEU A 128 -10.39 -4.78 11.72
C LEU A 128 -11.23 -5.86 12.43
N ALA A 129 -12.49 -5.55 12.77
CA ALA A 129 -13.40 -6.50 13.42
C ALA A 129 -13.72 -7.72 12.55
N GLU A 130 -13.80 -7.54 11.23
CA GLU A 130 -14.02 -8.63 10.27
C GLU A 130 -12.72 -9.36 9.86
N GLY A 131 -11.57 -8.95 10.39
CA GLY A 131 -10.28 -9.55 10.09
C GLY A 131 -9.78 -9.33 8.66
N LYS A 132 -10.35 -8.36 7.94
CA LYS A 132 -9.99 -7.98 6.56
C LYS A 132 -8.61 -7.30 6.48
N ALA A 133 -8.17 -6.67 7.55
CA ALA A 133 -6.85 -6.09 7.73
C ALA A 133 -6.39 -6.26 9.20
N ASP A 134 -5.10 -6.10 9.46
CA ASP A 134 -4.54 -6.12 10.82
C ASP A 134 -4.22 -4.68 11.31
N ALA A 135 -4.07 -3.74 10.39
CA ALA A 135 -3.95 -2.31 10.67
C ALA A 135 -4.50 -1.47 9.50
N ILE A 136 -4.76 -0.19 9.76
CA ILE A 136 -5.24 0.78 8.77
C ILE A 136 -4.29 1.98 8.73
N ALA A 137 -3.84 2.36 7.53
CA ALA A 137 -3.03 3.55 7.32
C ALA A 137 -3.88 4.72 6.82
N PHE A 138 -3.64 5.92 7.35
CA PHE A 138 -4.30 7.16 6.94
C PHE A 138 -3.28 8.12 6.32
N GLY A 139 -3.58 8.63 5.12
CA GLY A 139 -2.75 9.63 4.42
C GLY A 139 -3.24 11.05 4.69
N VAL A 140 -4.19 11.52 3.87
CA VAL A 140 -4.76 12.89 3.96
C VAL A 140 -5.20 13.29 5.38
N PRO A 141 -5.90 12.44 6.16
CA PRO A 141 -6.25 12.81 7.53
C PRO A 141 -5.03 13.10 8.41
N TYR A 142 -3.92 12.37 8.23
CA TYR A 142 -2.70 12.57 9.02
C TYR A 142 -1.94 13.83 8.61
N ILE A 143 -2.06 14.29 7.35
CA ILE A 143 -1.49 15.58 6.92
C ILE A 143 -2.05 16.72 7.78
N ALA A 144 -3.38 16.74 7.97
CA ALA A 144 -4.05 17.83 8.68
C ALA A 144 -4.13 17.61 10.21
N ASN A 145 -3.90 16.41 10.70
CA ASN A 145 -4.13 16.03 12.09
C ASN A 145 -2.87 15.33 12.66
N PRO A 146 -1.91 16.08 13.22
CA PRO A 146 -0.70 15.50 13.80
C PRO A 146 -0.96 14.60 15.02
N ASP A 147 -2.15 14.73 15.62
CA ASP A 147 -2.71 13.97 16.75
C ASP A 147 -3.94 13.15 16.31
N LEU A 148 -3.93 12.65 15.06
CA LEU A 148 -5.01 11.84 14.51
C LEU A 148 -5.43 10.66 15.42
N PRO A 149 -4.51 9.88 16.02
CA PRO A 149 -4.90 8.78 16.90
C PRO A 149 -5.75 9.24 18.10
N GLU A 150 -5.35 10.32 18.76
CA GLU A 150 -6.07 10.90 19.89
C GLU A 150 -7.45 11.40 19.47
N ARG A 151 -7.54 12.10 18.33
CA ARG A 151 -8.81 12.57 17.77
C ARG A 151 -9.76 11.42 17.46
N LEU A 152 -9.26 10.36 16.83
CA LEU A 152 -10.04 9.16 16.54
C LEU A 152 -10.47 8.48 17.84
N ALA A 153 -9.61 8.39 18.85
CA ALA A 153 -9.94 7.75 20.13
C ALA A 153 -11.06 8.49 20.89
N SER A 154 -11.07 9.83 20.84
CA SER A 154 -12.05 10.66 21.56
C SER A 154 -13.22 11.16 20.72
N ASP A 155 -13.36 10.68 19.47
CA ASP A 155 -14.36 11.17 18.51
C ASP A 155 -14.34 12.70 18.33
N ALA A 156 -13.14 13.28 18.39
CA ALA A 156 -12.97 14.71 18.20
C ALA A 156 -13.05 15.09 16.71
N PRO A 157 -13.46 16.33 16.40
CA PRO A 157 -13.42 16.84 15.03
C PRO A 157 -12.02 16.75 14.43
N LEU A 158 -11.94 16.38 13.14
CA LEU A 158 -10.70 16.42 12.38
C LEU A 158 -10.53 17.80 11.74
N ASN A 159 -9.30 18.30 11.72
CA ASN A 159 -8.93 19.42 10.90
C ASN A 159 -9.13 19.06 9.42
N GLU A 160 -9.54 20.05 8.62
CA GLU A 160 -9.62 19.91 7.16
C GLU A 160 -8.24 20.03 6.53
N ALA A 161 -7.96 19.17 5.55
CA ALA A 161 -6.72 19.26 4.78
C ALA A 161 -6.81 20.39 3.76
N HIS A 162 -5.66 20.97 3.41
CA HIS A 162 -5.50 22.04 2.43
C HIS A 162 -4.71 21.51 1.22
N PRO A 163 -5.35 20.85 0.23
CA PRO A 163 -4.65 20.16 -0.86
C PRO A 163 -3.71 21.04 -1.67
N GLU A 164 -3.99 22.34 -1.77
CA GLU A 164 -3.16 23.35 -2.41
C GLU A 164 -1.77 23.51 -1.77
N THR A 165 -1.59 23.03 -0.53
CA THR A 165 -0.32 23.09 0.21
C THR A 165 0.47 21.77 0.24
N PHE A 166 -0.10 20.65 -0.24
CA PHE A 166 0.53 19.33 -0.13
C PHE A 166 1.93 19.23 -0.75
N TYR A 167 2.19 20.02 -1.80
CA TYR A 167 3.47 20.06 -2.50
C TYR A 167 4.13 21.46 -2.41
N GLY A 168 3.84 22.19 -1.32
CA GLY A 168 4.34 23.52 -1.06
C GLY A 168 5.76 23.56 -0.44
N LYS A 169 6.23 24.78 -0.16
CA LYS A 169 7.47 25.03 0.58
C LYS A 169 7.16 25.72 1.90
N GLY A 170 7.98 25.44 2.90
CA GLY A 170 7.89 26.10 4.20
C GLY A 170 6.88 25.43 5.13
N PRO A 171 6.53 26.09 6.24
CA PRO A 171 5.78 25.47 7.33
C PRO A 171 4.26 25.40 7.09
N VAL A 172 3.74 26.21 6.17
CA VAL A 172 2.29 26.38 5.93
C VAL A 172 1.69 25.15 5.28
N GLY A 173 0.66 24.57 5.91
CA GLY A 173 0.04 23.31 5.50
C GLY A 173 0.92 22.07 5.77
N TYR A 174 1.93 22.19 6.64
CA TYR A 174 2.86 21.10 6.95
C TYR A 174 3.05 20.91 8.46
N ILE A 175 3.49 21.94 9.19
CA ILE A 175 3.72 21.86 10.65
C ILE A 175 2.87 22.84 11.46
N ASP A 176 1.96 23.56 10.80
CA ASP A 176 1.10 24.58 11.40
C ASP A 176 -0.35 24.11 11.61
N TYR A 177 -0.67 22.85 11.30
CA TYR A 177 -1.93 22.24 11.69
C TYR A 177 -2.05 22.12 13.21
N PRO A 178 -3.13 22.65 13.83
CA PRO A 178 -3.26 22.66 15.29
C PRO A 178 -3.54 21.26 15.85
N ARG A 179 -2.98 20.98 17.03
CA ARG A 179 -3.37 19.85 17.89
C ARG A 179 -4.64 20.22 18.67
N LEU A 180 -5.35 19.21 19.19
CA LEU A 180 -6.38 19.38 20.22
C LEU A 180 -5.80 19.97 21.52
#